data_AF-A0A8J3Y8H3-F1
#
_entry.id   AF-A0A8J3Y8H3-F1
#
_cell.length_a   1.000
_cell.length_b   1.000
_cell.length_c   1.000
_cell.angle_alpha   90.00
_cell.angle_beta   90.00
_cell.angle_gamma   90.00
#
_symmetry.space_group_name_H-M   'P 1'
#
loop_
_entity.id
_entity.type
_entity.pdbx_description
1 polymer ?
#
loop_
_entity_poly.entity_id
_entity_poly.type
_entity_poly.pdbx_seq_one_letter_code
_entity_poly.pdbx_strand_id
1 'polypeptide(L)'
;MVRQKPEPSDSGFTLLEVVVALALIGITMGAVGTFFANGLRTTHRQGEQQTAVQFAVDGVEAARMLRGPALVAGRTACTSAASCPNPAVAGATAQVGSAWQGRWDMGTSAARLAPPAFPDEQTVDNVVFQRRFYIRQCWAAVTGSGACVDTKSVAAPAPFYRVVVAVSWRNSGCAAGVCSYAVSGLFTGTLPDPIFETES
;
A
#
# COMPACT_ATOMS: atom_id res chain seq x y z
N MET A 1 -34.34 70.02 35.65
CA MET A 1 -35.12 68.79 35.41
C MET A 1 -34.20 67.77 34.75
N VAL A 2 -33.78 66.75 35.48
CA VAL A 2 -32.88 65.69 34.96
C VAL A 2 -33.75 64.48 34.62
N ARG A 3 -33.75 64.08 33.35
CA ARG A 3 -34.52 62.94 32.83
C ARG A 3 -33.69 61.67 33.07
N GLN A 4 -34.07 60.86 34.06
CA GLN A 4 -33.45 59.56 34.29
C GLN A 4 -33.73 58.65 33.08
N LYS A 5 -32.66 58.12 32.47
CA LYS A 5 -32.72 57.07 31.45
C LYS A 5 -33.13 55.77 32.17
N PRO A 6 -34.10 54.99 31.66
CA PRO A 6 -34.40 53.70 32.27
C PRO A 6 -33.16 52.83 32.19
N GLU A 7 -32.71 52.32 33.33
CA GLU A 7 -31.64 51.33 33.35
C GLU A 7 -32.11 50.08 32.60
N PRO A 8 -31.25 49.46 31.77
CA PRO A 8 -31.57 48.18 31.17
C PRO A 8 -31.88 47.22 32.32
N SER A 9 -33.10 46.66 32.30
CA SER A 9 -33.51 45.64 33.24
C SER A 9 -32.46 44.52 33.22
N ASP A 10 -31.67 44.40 34.29
CA ASP A 10 -30.93 43.19 34.62
C ASP A 10 -31.97 42.09 34.85
N SER A 11 -32.44 41.52 33.74
CA SER A 11 -33.22 40.29 33.75
C SER A 11 -32.26 39.19 34.19
N GLY A 12 -32.29 38.87 35.48
CA GLY A 12 -31.54 37.75 36.02
C GLY A 12 -31.82 36.49 35.20
N PHE A 13 -30.76 35.72 34.93
CA PHE A 13 -30.84 34.46 34.18
C PHE A 13 -32.03 33.63 34.67
N THR A 14 -32.96 33.36 33.77
CA THR A 14 -34.08 32.47 34.11
C THR A 14 -33.54 31.06 34.31
N LEU A 15 -34.09 30.31 35.27
CA LEU A 15 -33.68 28.92 35.53
C LEU A 15 -33.76 28.06 34.25
N LEU A 16 -34.74 28.36 33.39
CA LEU A 16 -34.90 27.73 32.08
C LEU A 16 -33.69 27.96 31.16
N GLU A 17 -33.17 29.19 31.09
CA GLU A 17 -32.04 29.55 30.24
C GLU A 17 -30.76 28.81 30.65
N VAL A 18 -30.51 28.69 31.95
CA VAL A 18 -29.35 27.95 32.48
C VAL A 18 -29.45 26.46 32.13
N VAL A 19 -30.65 25.86 32.27
CA VAL A 19 -30.87 24.44 31.94
C VAL A 19 -30.66 24.19 30.45
N VAL A 20 -31.15 25.09 29.58
CA VAL A 20 -30.95 24.99 28.13
C VAL A 20 -29.47 25.15 27.77
N ALA A 21 -28.77 26.12 28.36
CA ALA A 21 -27.34 26.33 28.13
C ALA A 21 -26.51 25.09 28.51
N LEU A 22 -26.77 24.49 29.68
CA LEU A 22 -26.11 23.26 30.12
C LEU A 22 -26.40 22.07 29.18
N ALA A 23 -27.64 21.94 28.72
CA ALA A 23 -28.00 20.90 27.75
C ALA A 23 -27.25 21.06 26.42
N LEU A 24 -27.15 22.29 25.89
CA LEU A 24 -26.42 22.59 24.67
C LEU A 24 -24.91 22.35 24.82
N ILE A 25 -24.33 22.73 25.95
CA ILE A 25 -22.90 22.45 26.24
C ILE A 25 -22.66 20.94 26.31
N GLY A 26 -23.55 20.18 26.96
CA GLY A 26 -23.44 18.72 27.02
C GLY A 26 -23.48 18.06 25.64
N ILE A 27 -24.42 18.46 24.79
CA ILE A 27 -24.56 17.94 23.42
C ILE A 27 -23.32 18.30 22.58
N THR A 28 -22.85 19.55 22.65
CA THR A 28 -21.69 20.00 21.86
C THR A 28 -20.39 19.32 22.28
N MET A 29 -20.14 19.19 23.59
CA MET A 29 -18.96 18.47 24.09
C MET A 29 -19.02 16.98 23.75
N GLY A 30 -20.20 16.36 23.83
CA GLY A 30 -20.41 14.98 23.39
C GLY A 30 -20.07 14.80 21.91
N ALA A 31 -20.57 15.68 21.05
CA ALA A 31 -20.27 15.66 19.62
C ALA A 31 -18.76 15.81 19.36
N VAL A 32 -18.11 16.84 19.93
CA VAL A 32 -16.67 17.09 19.74
C VAL A 32 -15.83 15.87 20.15
N GLY A 33 -16.16 15.22 21.28
CA GLY A 33 -15.47 14.02 21.73
C GLY A 33 -15.51 12.88 20.70
N THR A 34 -16.69 12.64 20.10
CA THR A 34 -16.83 11.62 19.04
C THR A 34 -16.07 11.97 17.77
N PHE A 35 -16.10 13.24 17.34
CA PHE A 35 -15.35 13.71 16.18
C PHE A 35 -13.85 13.58 16.38
N PHE A 36 -13.36 13.95 17.56
CA PHE A 36 -11.95 13.82 17.91
C PHE A 36 -11.47 12.37 17.87
N ALA A 37 -12.21 11.45 18.51
CA ALA A 37 -11.87 10.03 18.52
C ALA A 37 -11.87 9.42 17.10
N ASN A 38 -12.84 9.80 16.27
CA ASN A 38 -12.91 9.35 14.87
C ASN A 38 -11.80 9.97 14.01
N GLY A 39 -11.45 11.23 14.27
CA GLY A 39 -10.34 11.94 13.63
C GLY A 39 -9.01 11.24 13.89
N LEU A 40 -8.69 10.96 15.16
CA LEU A 40 -7.46 10.24 15.52
C LEU A 40 -7.36 8.87 14.83
N ARG A 41 -8.44 8.08 14.86
CA ARG A 41 -8.47 6.76 14.18
C ARG A 41 -8.19 6.89 12.69
N THR A 42 -8.73 7.92 12.05
CA THR A 42 -8.54 8.18 10.62
C THR A 42 -7.10 8.58 10.33
N THR A 43 -6.51 9.48 11.12
CA THR A 43 -5.11 9.89 10.99
C THR A 43 -4.15 8.72 11.17
N HIS A 44 -4.37 7.86 12.18
CA HIS A 44 -3.55 6.65 12.36
C HIS A 44 -3.62 5.71 11.15
N ARG A 45 -4.82 5.47 10.61
CA ARG A 45 -4.97 4.65 9.40
C ARG A 45 -4.26 5.25 8.19
N GLN A 46 -4.33 6.57 8.01
CA GLN A 46 -3.61 7.23 6.92
C GLN A 46 -2.10 7.10 7.11
N GLY A 47 -1.59 7.27 8.34
CA GLY A 47 -0.18 7.07 8.66
C GLY A 47 0.30 5.65 8.33
N GLU A 48 -0.40 4.63 8.81
CA GLU A 48 -0.09 3.22 8.51
C GLU A 48 -0.10 2.93 7.00
N GLN A 49 -1.06 3.50 6.26
CA GLN A 49 -1.12 3.35 4.81
C GLN A 49 0.10 3.98 4.13
N GLN A 50 0.52 5.18 4.53
CA GLN A 50 1.73 5.81 3.98
C GLN A 50 2.98 5.00 4.30
N THR A 51 3.10 4.45 5.52
CA THR A 51 4.20 3.54 5.88
C THR A 51 4.19 2.28 5.02
N ALA A 52 3.03 1.67 4.78
CA ALA A 52 2.92 0.50 3.91
C ALA A 52 3.29 0.82 2.45
N VAL A 53 2.91 1.99 1.95
CA VAL A 53 3.29 2.47 0.60
C VAL A 53 4.80 2.65 0.51
N GLN A 54 5.41 3.36 1.46
CA GLN A 54 6.86 3.56 1.50
C GLN A 54 7.60 2.22 1.55
N PHE A 55 7.18 1.31 2.43
CA PHE A 55 7.81 0.00 2.56
C PHE A 55 7.67 -0.85 1.28
N ALA A 56 6.55 -0.71 0.56
CA ALA A 56 6.36 -1.37 -0.73
C ALA A 56 7.23 -0.74 -1.84
N VAL A 57 7.31 0.58 -1.90
CA VAL A 57 8.17 1.33 -2.85
C VAL A 57 9.63 0.99 -2.62
N ASP A 58 10.10 0.98 -1.38
CA ASP A 58 11.47 0.56 -1.02
C ASP A 58 11.76 -0.86 -1.51
N GLY A 59 10.75 -1.75 -1.50
CA GLY A 59 10.87 -3.09 -2.06
C GLY A 59 10.99 -3.10 -3.59
N VAL A 60 10.29 -2.20 -4.29
CA VAL A 60 10.45 -2.06 -5.75
C VAL A 60 11.83 -1.51 -6.07
N GLU A 61 12.32 -0.52 -5.32
CA GLU A 61 13.68 0.01 -5.49
C GLU A 61 14.74 -1.05 -5.18
N ALA A 62 14.53 -1.87 -4.14
CA ALA A 62 15.35 -3.04 -3.86
C ALA A 62 15.40 -4.02 -5.04
N ALA A 63 14.24 -4.29 -5.67
CA ALA A 63 14.19 -5.11 -6.87
C ALA A 63 14.90 -4.45 -8.05
N ARG A 64 14.92 -3.11 -8.17
CA ARG A 64 15.65 -2.39 -9.23
C ARG A 64 17.15 -2.50 -9.12
N MET A 65 17.67 -2.70 -7.91
CA MET A 65 19.09 -3.00 -7.71
C MET A 65 19.47 -4.37 -8.31
N LEU A 66 18.51 -5.26 -8.51
CA LEU A 66 18.70 -6.60 -9.09
C LEU A 66 18.31 -6.57 -10.58
N ARG A 67 19.30 -6.76 -11.45
CA ARG A 67 19.08 -6.68 -12.91
C ARG A 67 18.71 -8.03 -13.51
N GLY A 68 17.68 -8.04 -14.35
CA GLY A 68 17.32 -9.17 -15.22
C GLY A 68 17.25 -10.51 -14.48
N PRO A 69 18.02 -11.54 -14.90
CA PRO A 69 17.99 -12.87 -14.29
C PRO A 69 18.34 -12.90 -12.79
N ALA A 70 19.02 -11.88 -12.25
CA ALA A 70 19.34 -11.81 -10.82
C ALA A 70 18.08 -11.74 -9.94
N LEU A 71 16.96 -11.26 -10.47
CA LEU A 71 15.66 -11.22 -9.77
C LEU A 71 15.16 -12.62 -9.40
N VAL A 72 15.49 -13.61 -10.21
CA VAL A 72 15.05 -15.01 -10.04
C VAL A 72 16.17 -15.93 -9.58
N ALA A 73 17.37 -15.39 -9.35
CA ALA A 73 18.50 -16.16 -8.85
C ALA A 73 18.19 -16.76 -7.47
N GLY A 74 18.42 -18.06 -7.31
CA GLY A 74 18.13 -18.79 -6.08
C GLY A 74 16.64 -19.06 -5.83
N ARG A 75 15.76 -18.72 -6.79
CA ARG A 75 14.32 -19.00 -6.70
C ARG A 75 13.92 -20.23 -7.51
N THR A 76 12.92 -20.97 -7.04
CA THR A 76 12.38 -22.12 -7.76
C THR A 76 11.26 -21.66 -8.70
N ALA A 77 11.38 -22.04 -9.98
CA ALA A 77 10.31 -21.79 -10.93
C ALA A 77 9.09 -22.65 -10.59
N CYS A 78 7.91 -22.07 -10.72
CA CYS A 78 6.65 -22.77 -10.52
C CYS A 78 6.48 -23.85 -11.60
N THR A 79 6.24 -25.09 -11.20
CA THR A 79 6.01 -26.22 -12.12
C THR A 79 4.53 -26.55 -12.30
N SER A 80 3.67 -26.03 -11.42
CA SER A 80 2.22 -26.21 -11.44
C SER A 80 1.51 -25.10 -10.65
N ALA A 81 0.19 -24.97 -10.84
CA ALA A 81 -0.65 -24.12 -10.01
C ALA A 81 -0.58 -24.48 -8.51
N ALA A 82 -0.40 -25.76 -8.19
CA ALA A 82 -0.28 -26.24 -6.80
C ALA A 82 1.04 -25.80 -6.15
N SER A 83 2.15 -25.78 -6.91
CA SER A 83 3.44 -25.27 -6.43
C SER A 83 3.47 -23.75 -6.22
N CYS A 84 2.52 -23.02 -6.83
CA CYS A 84 2.46 -21.57 -6.79
C CYS A 84 1.01 -21.08 -6.62
N PRO A 85 0.45 -21.24 -5.41
CA PRO A 85 -0.83 -20.65 -5.06
C PRO A 85 -0.86 -19.14 -5.34
N ASN A 86 -2.08 -18.61 -5.47
CA ASN A 86 -2.27 -17.18 -5.58
C ASN A 86 -1.71 -16.44 -4.36
N PRO A 87 -1.21 -15.21 -4.53
CA PRO A 87 -0.77 -14.37 -3.42
C PRO A 87 -1.80 -14.32 -2.29
N ALA A 88 -1.36 -14.59 -1.06
CA ALA A 88 -2.22 -14.52 0.11
C ALA A 88 -2.58 -13.07 0.51
N VAL A 89 -1.81 -12.10 0.02
CA VAL A 89 -2.03 -10.67 0.29
C VAL A 89 -3.03 -10.11 -0.70
N ALA A 90 -4.13 -9.55 -0.22
CA ALA A 90 -5.16 -8.97 -1.07
C ALA A 90 -4.59 -7.86 -1.98
N GLY A 91 -5.09 -7.78 -3.20
CA GLY A 91 -4.59 -6.87 -4.24
C GLY A 91 -3.37 -7.37 -5.01
N ALA A 92 -2.54 -8.25 -4.44
CA ALA A 92 -1.37 -8.77 -5.14
C ALA A 92 -1.74 -9.74 -6.29
N THR A 93 -2.80 -10.53 -6.15
CA THR A 93 -3.27 -11.48 -7.17
C THR A 93 -3.60 -10.81 -8.50
N ALA A 94 -4.23 -9.63 -8.46
CA ALA A 94 -4.57 -8.88 -9.68
C ALA A 94 -3.31 -8.39 -10.42
N GLN A 95 -2.25 -8.06 -9.67
CA GLN A 95 -0.97 -7.58 -10.24
C GLN A 95 -0.11 -8.72 -10.78
N VAL A 96 -0.14 -9.89 -10.13
CA VAL A 96 0.56 -11.08 -10.61
C VAL A 96 -0.14 -11.69 -11.83
N GLY A 97 -1.47 -11.59 -11.92
CA GLY A 97 -2.26 -12.28 -12.94
C GLY A 97 -2.63 -13.71 -12.52
N SER A 98 -3.20 -14.49 -13.42
CA SER A 98 -3.76 -15.84 -13.13
C SER A 98 -2.91 -17.00 -13.68
N ALA A 99 -2.06 -16.79 -14.68
CA ALA A 99 -1.18 -17.82 -15.22
C ALA A 99 0.01 -18.13 -14.30
N TRP A 100 0.14 -19.38 -13.85
CA TRP A 100 1.25 -19.84 -13.01
C TRP A 100 2.58 -20.00 -13.76
N GLN A 101 2.51 -20.10 -15.09
CA GLN A 101 3.67 -20.31 -15.95
C GLN A 101 4.60 -19.09 -15.90
N GLY A 102 5.89 -19.35 -15.72
CA GLY A 102 6.88 -18.28 -15.58
C GLY A 102 6.73 -17.49 -14.27
N ARG A 103 6.17 -18.07 -13.21
CA ARG A 103 6.26 -17.52 -11.85
C ARG A 103 7.42 -18.16 -11.10
N TRP A 104 7.90 -17.47 -10.06
CA TRP A 104 8.88 -18.00 -9.11
C TRP A 104 8.37 -17.89 -7.67
N ASP A 105 8.55 -18.98 -6.91
CA ASP A 105 8.30 -19.13 -5.48
C ASP A 105 7.10 -18.32 -4.93
N MET A 106 5.89 -18.68 -5.38
CA MET A 106 4.66 -18.14 -4.79
C MET A 106 4.14 -19.10 -3.72
N GLY A 107 4.83 -19.18 -2.58
CA GLY A 107 4.45 -19.99 -1.43
C GLY A 107 4.07 -19.16 -0.19
N THR A 108 3.79 -19.83 0.92
CA THR A 108 3.61 -19.18 2.23
C THR A 108 4.92 -18.60 2.79
N SER A 109 6.06 -19.10 2.32
CA SER A 109 7.38 -18.51 2.54
C SER A 109 7.59 -17.37 1.53
N ALA A 110 7.54 -16.12 2.00
CA ALA A 110 7.96 -14.98 1.21
C ALA A 110 9.39 -15.23 0.73
N ALA A 111 9.58 -15.43 -0.58
CA ALA A 111 10.91 -15.58 -1.12
C ALA A 111 11.64 -14.24 -0.99
N ARG A 112 12.77 -14.26 -0.28
CA ARG A 112 13.65 -13.09 -0.12
C ARG A 112 14.25 -12.72 -1.47
N LEU A 113 14.41 -11.42 -1.72
CA LEU A 113 15.32 -11.01 -2.79
C LEU A 113 16.75 -11.40 -2.39
N ALA A 114 17.55 -11.82 -3.36
CA ALA A 114 18.97 -12.08 -3.14
C ALA A 114 19.65 -10.79 -2.60
N PRO A 115 20.75 -10.92 -1.85
CA PRO A 115 21.36 -9.79 -1.13
C PRO A 115 21.62 -8.56 -2.02
N PRO A 116 21.48 -7.32 -1.48
CA PRO A 116 21.36 -7.00 -0.06
C PRO A 116 19.98 -7.35 0.52
N ALA A 117 19.97 -8.08 1.64
CA ALA A 117 18.76 -8.60 2.26
C ALA A 117 17.99 -7.45 2.92
N PHE A 118 16.95 -6.95 2.25
CA PHE A 118 16.02 -6.02 2.86
C PHE A 118 15.15 -6.75 3.89
N PRO A 119 14.76 -6.10 5.00
CA PRO A 119 13.92 -6.74 5.98
C PRO A 119 12.56 -7.09 5.36
N ASP A 120 12.13 -8.34 5.52
CA ASP A 120 10.77 -8.76 5.13
C ASP A 120 9.72 -8.24 6.12
N GLU A 121 10.15 -7.84 7.31
CA GLU A 121 9.30 -7.37 8.38
C GLU A 121 9.87 -6.08 9.00
N GLN A 122 9.01 -5.09 9.18
CA GLN A 122 9.36 -3.83 9.83
C GLN A 122 8.27 -3.47 10.85
N THR A 123 8.68 -3.06 12.05
CA THR A 123 7.75 -2.57 13.06
C THR A 123 7.85 -1.05 13.14
N VAL A 124 6.72 -0.37 13.01
CA VAL A 124 6.59 1.09 13.16
C VAL A 124 5.40 1.34 14.08
N ASP A 125 5.60 2.10 15.15
CA ASP A 125 4.55 2.42 16.13
C ASP A 125 3.79 1.19 16.67
N ASN A 126 4.52 0.11 16.95
CA ASN A 126 3.98 -1.18 17.41
C ASN A 126 3.06 -1.90 16.40
N VAL A 127 3.08 -1.47 15.13
CA VAL A 127 2.42 -2.14 14.00
C VAL A 127 3.48 -2.87 13.18
N VAL A 128 3.26 -4.17 12.98
CA VAL A 128 4.15 -5.03 12.19
C VAL A 128 3.70 -5.05 10.74
N PHE A 129 4.57 -4.57 9.86
CA PHE A 129 4.41 -4.59 8.41
C PHE A 129 5.20 -5.75 7.83
N GLN A 130 4.54 -6.62 7.08
CA GLN A 130 5.16 -7.77 6.40
C GLN A 130 5.16 -7.54 4.89
N ARG A 131 6.34 -7.54 4.28
CA ARG A 131 6.56 -7.41 2.85
C ARG A 131 6.80 -8.78 2.21
N ARG A 132 6.23 -8.98 1.03
CA ARG A 132 6.36 -10.18 0.22
C ARG A 132 6.64 -9.81 -1.24
N PHE A 133 7.53 -10.57 -1.87
CA PHE A 133 7.90 -10.40 -3.27
C PHE A 133 7.33 -11.55 -4.11
N TYR A 134 6.56 -11.19 -5.12
CA TYR A 134 6.05 -12.12 -6.12
C TYR A 134 6.65 -11.78 -7.47
N ILE A 135 7.29 -12.74 -8.12
CA ILE A 135 7.98 -12.51 -9.39
C ILE A 135 7.35 -13.38 -10.46
N ARG A 136 7.16 -12.78 -11.63
CA ARG A 136 6.75 -13.50 -12.83
C ARG A 136 7.43 -12.95 -14.06
N GLN A 137 7.53 -13.78 -15.06
CA GLN A 137 7.95 -13.41 -16.40
C GLN A 137 6.71 -13.03 -17.20
N CYS A 138 6.89 -12.07 -18.08
CA CYS A 138 5.86 -11.62 -19.00
C CYS A 138 6.53 -11.02 -20.24
N TRP A 139 5.74 -10.78 -21.28
CA TRP A 139 6.21 -10.23 -22.55
C TRP A 139 5.52 -8.90 -22.80
N ALA A 140 6.28 -7.91 -23.25
CA ALA A 140 5.75 -6.63 -23.68
C ALA A 140 6.26 -6.32 -25.09
N ALA A 141 5.47 -5.57 -25.86
CA ALA A 141 5.92 -5.05 -27.15
C ALA A 141 7.02 -4.02 -26.91
N VAL A 142 8.08 -4.06 -27.72
CA VAL A 142 9.16 -3.04 -27.69
C VAL A 142 8.62 -1.65 -28.05
N THR A 143 7.58 -1.59 -28.88
CA THR A 143 6.86 -0.38 -29.26
C THR A 143 5.38 -0.52 -28.88
N GLY A 144 4.84 0.36 -28.04
CA GLY A 144 3.42 0.35 -27.65
C GLY A 144 3.17 0.52 -26.15
N SER A 145 1.98 0.10 -25.69
CA SER A 145 1.44 0.39 -24.35
C SER A 145 2.18 -0.22 -23.15
N GLY A 146 3.27 -0.95 -23.37
CA GLY A 146 4.06 -1.58 -22.30
C GLY A 146 3.30 -2.63 -21.48
N ALA A 147 2.12 -3.05 -21.94
CA ALA A 147 1.32 -4.04 -21.23
C ALA A 147 2.03 -5.40 -21.22
N CYS A 148 2.33 -5.88 -20.01
CA CYS A 148 2.98 -7.17 -19.85
C CYS A 148 1.95 -8.31 -19.90
N VAL A 149 2.05 -9.15 -20.92
CA VAL A 149 1.14 -10.27 -21.18
C VAL A 149 1.81 -11.62 -20.89
N ASP A 150 0.98 -12.67 -20.76
CA ASP A 150 1.40 -14.04 -20.40
C ASP A 150 1.97 -14.82 -21.59
N THR A 151 1.84 -14.32 -22.82
CA THR A 151 2.22 -15.03 -24.05
C THR A 151 3.10 -14.16 -24.94
N LYS A 152 3.94 -14.79 -25.77
CA LYS A 152 4.77 -14.12 -26.80
C LYS A 152 3.96 -13.59 -28.00
N SER A 153 2.69 -13.26 -27.80
CA SER A 153 1.74 -12.87 -28.86
C SER A 153 1.82 -11.38 -29.24
N VAL A 154 2.64 -10.59 -28.55
CA VAL A 154 2.86 -9.16 -28.85
C VAL A 154 3.87 -8.97 -29.97
N ALA A 155 3.74 -7.87 -30.73
CA ALA A 155 4.70 -7.53 -31.79
C ALA A 155 6.09 -7.26 -31.20
N ALA A 156 7.13 -7.87 -31.79
CA ALA A 156 8.51 -7.82 -31.30
C ALA A 156 8.60 -8.06 -29.77
N PRO A 157 8.29 -9.29 -29.30
CA PRO A 157 8.16 -9.56 -27.87
C PRO A 157 9.50 -9.48 -27.15
N ALA A 158 9.63 -8.53 -26.22
CA ALA A 158 10.75 -8.46 -25.29
C ALA A 158 10.38 -9.12 -23.95
N PRO A 159 11.28 -9.91 -23.35
CA PRO A 159 11.03 -10.53 -22.05
C PRO A 159 11.20 -9.50 -20.94
N PHE A 160 10.24 -9.49 -20.01
CA PHE A 160 10.27 -8.69 -18.78
C PHE A 160 10.01 -9.59 -17.57
N TYR A 161 10.52 -9.16 -16.42
CA TYR A 161 10.05 -9.62 -15.12
C TYR A 161 9.10 -8.58 -14.54
N ARG A 162 7.91 -9.01 -14.13
CA ARG A 162 7.05 -8.22 -13.26
C ARG A 162 7.32 -8.65 -11.82
N VAL A 163 7.77 -7.69 -11.02
CA VAL A 163 7.94 -7.88 -9.58
C VAL A 163 6.79 -7.16 -8.90
N VAL A 164 6.00 -7.92 -8.13
CA VAL A 164 4.93 -7.39 -7.29
C VAL A 164 5.42 -7.42 -5.85
N VAL A 165 5.40 -6.26 -5.22
CA VAL A 165 5.73 -6.09 -3.81
C VAL A 165 4.42 -5.87 -3.08
N ALA A 166 4.08 -6.77 -2.16
CA ALA A 166 2.89 -6.65 -1.35
C ALA A 166 3.26 -6.52 0.12
N VAL A 167 2.63 -5.57 0.80
CA VAL A 167 2.78 -5.32 2.22
C VAL A 167 1.46 -5.61 2.91
N SER A 168 1.48 -6.31 4.04
CA SER A 168 0.32 -6.58 4.88
C SER A 168 0.60 -6.26 6.33
N TRP A 169 -0.38 -5.75 7.05
CA TRP A 169 -0.30 -5.45 8.49
C TRP A 169 -1.65 -5.66 9.16
N ARG A 170 -1.66 -5.79 10.49
CA ARG A 170 -2.90 -5.98 11.26
C ARG A 170 -3.44 -4.63 11.71
N ASN A 171 -4.71 -4.36 11.42
CA ASN A 171 -5.46 -3.22 11.95
C ASN A 171 -6.95 -3.58 11.98
N SER A 172 -7.65 -3.22 13.07
CA SER A 172 -9.08 -3.49 13.25
C SER A 172 -10.00 -2.76 12.26
N GLY A 173 -9.46 -1.78 11.54
CA GLY A 173 -10.14 -1.01 10.51
C GLY A 173 -10.21 -1.66 9.13
N CYS A 174 -9.56 -2.80 8.93
CA CYS A 174 -9.55 -3.53 7.66
C CYS A 174 -10.42 -4.79 7.70
N ALA A 175 -10.83 -5.26 6.52
CA ALA A 175 -11.56 -6.50 6.40
C ALA A 175 -10.74 -7.66 7.00
N ALA A 176 -11.39 -8.51 7.80
CA ALA A 176 -10.75 -9.61 8.54
C ALA A 176 -9.58 -9.19 9.45
N GLY A 177 -9.45 -7.90 9.79
CA GLY A 177 -8.39 -7.39 10.67
C GLY A 177 -7.00 -7.29 10.02
N VAL A 178 -6.90 -7.45 8.70
CA VAL A 178 -5.64 -7.39 7.95
C VAL A 178 -5.77 -6.39 6.81
N CYS A 179 -4.91 -5.38 6.82
CA CYS A 179 -4.76 -4.43 5.73
C CYS A 179 -3.69 -4.93 4.76
N SER A 180 -3.78 -4.49 3.52
CA SER A 180 -2.82 -4.83 2.48
C SER A 180 -2.64 -3.69 1.48
N TYR A 181 -1.42 -3.55 0.99
CA TYR A 181 -1.06 -2.69 -0.12
C TYR A 181 -0.18 -3.48 -1.09
N ALA A 182 -0.36 -3.32 -2.39
CA ALA A 182 0.46 -4.00 -3.39
C ALA A 182 0.79 -3.06 -4.55
N VAL A 183 2.05 -3.09 -4.97
CA VAL A 183 2.57 -2.33 -6.11
C VAL A 183 3.36 -3.27 -7.01
N SER A 184 3.47 -2.94 -8.30
CA SER A 184 4.28 -3.72 -9.22
C SER A 184 5.19 -2.85 -10.07
N GLY A 185 6.37 -3.38 -10.40
CA GLY A 185 7.29 -2.81 -11.37
C GLY A 185 7.56 -3.79 -12.50
N LEU A 186 7.95 -3.25 -13.66
CA LEU A 186 8.44 -4.02 -14.81
C LEU A 186 9.94 -3.82 -14.96
N PHE A 187 10.64 -4.93 -15.17
CA PHE A 187 12.09 -5.00 -15.21
C PHE A 187 12.50 -5.73 -16.48
N THR A 188 13.47 -5.21 -17.22
CA THR A 188 13.99 -5.89 -18.42
C THR A 188 14.50 -7.28 -18.06
N GLY A 189 14.12 -8.28 -18.85
CA GLY A 189 14.62 -9.65 -18.72
C GLY A 189 16.00 -9.85 -19.34
N THR A 190 16.49 -8.89 -20.13
CA THR A 190 17.79 -8.92 -20.84
C THR A 190 18.80 -7.93 -20.25
N LEU A 191 20.09 -8.25 -20.40
CA LEU A 191 21.19 -7.66 -19.64
C LEU A 191 21.96 -6.46 -20.21
N PRO A 192 21.87 -6.00 -21.47
CA PRO A 192 22.48 -4.72 -21.78
C PRO A 192 21.52 -3.61 -21.36
N ASP A 193 21.94 -2.81 -20.38
CA ASP A 193 21.40 -1.47 -20.14
C ASP A 193 21.27 -0.73 -21.49
N PRO A 194 20.30 0.18 -21.66
CA PRO A 194 20.27 1.04 -22.84
C PRO A 194 21.60 1.81 -22.90
N ILE A 195 22.36 1.55 -23.96
CA ILE A 195 23.55 2.33 -24.28
C ILE A 195 23.01 3.67 -24.79
N PHE A 196 23.09 4.71 -23.96
CA PHE A 196 22.86 6.07 -24.44
C PHE A 196 24.12 6.45 -25.21
N GLU A 197 24.10 6.25 -26.53
CA GLU A 197 25.14 6.81 -27.37
C GLU A 197 25.07 8.33 -27.27
N THR A 198 26.03 8.91 -26.54
CA THR A 198 26.27 10.34 -26.59
C THR A 198 26.86 10.61 -27.96
N GLU A 199 26.06 11.19 -28.87
CA GLU A 199 26.61 11.74 -30.11
C GLU A 199 27.70 12.75 -29.73
N SER A 200 28.92 12.50 -30.21
CA SER A 200 30.09 13.37 -30.13
C SER A 200 30.27 14.12 -31.43
#